data_AF-A0A1F0UQD6-F1
#
_entry.id   AF-A0A1F0UQD6-F1
#
_cell.length_a   1.000
_cell.length_b   1.000
_cell.length_c   1.000
_cell.angle_alpha   90.00
_cell.angle_beta   90.00
_cell.angle_gamma   90.00
#
_symmetry.space_group_name_H-M   'P 1'
#
loop_
_entity.id
_entity.type
_entity.pdbx_description
1 polymer ?
#
loop_
_entity_poly.entity_id
_entity_poly.type
_entity_poly.pdbx_seq_one_letter_code
_entity_poly.pdbx_strand_id
1 'polypeptide(L)'
;MALYTKWIKVNMKRIYLIFIMSCLFSSISKAQTLIEQIERAYSALDSTSFIDNIVLSYSKSLEKEHEETFKSFVDICSSGVDSSDVVQKQHIADSIYLRYFKDDKTWNDQEVKKFANEVRAGTPLYVLNLKLKDKQALQVDTSRLAFNLFYFDKRCKGRLYVYCDDGEYSGLDSRYRTFSRPLGRNAPKVFRKIMRKRPKYLLFCPELEGMNTILYVINNEVFLYRIVEMEKYKLDDYMKNRTAIRDS
;
A
#
# COMPACT_ATOMS: atom_id res chain seq x y z
N MET A 1 16.00 1.38 -66.41
CA MET A 1 16.54 0.87 -65.13
C MET A 1 16.75 1.96 -64.06
N ALA A 2 17.38 3.10 -64.38
CA ALA A 2 17.70 4.17 -63.40
C ALA A 2 16.48 4.89 -62.76
N LEU A 3 15.36 5.01 -63.48
CA LEU A 3 14.13 5.63 -62.95
C LEU A 3 13.43 4.73 -61.91
N TYR A 4 13.47 3.41 -62.12
CA TYR A 4 12.85 2.42 -61.24
C TYR A 4 13.58 2.32 -59.88
N THR A 5 14.91 2.32 -59.90
CA THR A 5 15.74 2.32 -58.68
C THR A 5 15.60 3.62 -57.89
N LYS A 6 15.44 4.77 -58.56
CA LYS A 6 15.17 6.05 -57.91
C LYS A 6 13.80 6.07 -57.24
N TRP A 7 12.77 5.51 -57.88
CA TRP A 7 11.42 5.41 -57.32
C TRP A 7 11.35 4.50 -56.09
N ILE A 8 11.99 3.32 -56.14
CA ILE A 8 12.10 2.40 -54.99
C ILE A 8 12.85 3.08 -53.83
N LYS A 9 13.96 3.78 -54.10
CA LYS A 9 14.75 4.45 -53.05
C LYS A 9 13.97 5.57 -52.36
N VAL A 10 13.16 6.33 -53.09
CA VAL A 10 12.30 7.38 -52.52
C VAL A 10 11.18 6.78 -51.68
N ASN A 11 10.53 5.72 -52.16
CA ASN A 11 9.47 5.05 -51.42
C ASN A 11 9.99 4.33 -50.17
N MET A 12 11.17 3.70 -50.21
CA MET A 12 11.79 3.11 -49.01
C MET A 12 12.14 4.17 -47.97
N LYS A 13 12.63 5.35 -48.38
CA LYS A 13 12.87 6.47 -47.45
C LYS A 13 11.58 6.96 -46.78
N ARG A 14 10.47 7.02 -47.53
CA ARG A 14 9.16 7.40 -46.99
C ARG A 14 8.61 6.36 -46.01
N ILE A 15 8.71 5.07 -46.35
CA ILE A 15 8.29 3.97 -45.47
C ILE A 15 9.12 3.95 -44.19
N TYR A 16 10.43 4.15 -44.29
CA TYR A 16 11.32 4.23 -43.14
C TYR A 16 10.99 5.43 -42.22
N LEU A 17 10.65 6.58 -42.80
CA LEU A 17 10.18 7.76 -42.05
C LEU A 17 8.85 7.49 -41.34
N ILE A 18 7.88 6.85 -42.02
CA ILE A 18 6.61 6.46 -41.41
C ILE A 18 6.85 5.48 -40.26
N PHE A 19 7.77 4.53 -40.43
CA PHE A 19 8.14 3.57 -39.39
C PHE A 19 8.78 4.27 -38.18
N ILE A 20 9.75 5.17 -38.38
CA ILE A 20 10.35 5.96 -37.29
C ILE A 20 9.29 6.81 -36.58
N MET A 21 8.44 7.52 -37.32
CA MET A 21 7.37 8.32 -36.72
C MET A 21 6.42 7.43 -35.92
N SER A 22 6.02 6.26 -36.44
CA SER A 22 5.17 5.30 -35.72
C SER A 22 5.83 4.73 -34.46
N CYS A 23 7.15 4.48 -34.47
CA CYS A 23 7.91 4.07 -33.28
C CYS A 23 8.02 5.21 -32.25
N LEU A 24 8.16 6.46 -32.71
CA LEU A 24 8.13 7.65 -31.85
C LEU A 24 6.74 7.88 -31.25
N PHE A 25 5.66 7.71 -32.04
CA PHE A 25 4.28 7.80 -31.53
C PHE A 25 3.92 6.65 -30.57
N SER A 26 4.51 5.46 -30.77
CA SER A 26 4.30 4.30 -29.88
C SER A 26 5.08 4.43 -28.57
N SER A 27 6.25 5.07 -28.58
CA SER A 27 7.01 5.41 -27.37
C SER A 27 6.48 6.67 -26.64
N ILE A 28 5.70 7.50 -27.33
CA ILE A 28 4.86 8.57 -26.77
C ILE A 28 3.43 8.05 -26.45
N SER A 29 3.23 6.74 -26.35
CA SER A 29 2.00 6.16 -25.77
C SER A 29 1.91 6.55 -24.29
N LYS A 30 1.38 7.77 -24.05
CA LYS A 30 1.12 8.47 -22.79
C LYS A 30 1.78 7.83 -21.57
N ALA A 31 3.02 8.22 -21.28
CA ALA A 31 3.51 8.13 -19.91
C ALA A 31 2.53 8.94 -19.04
N GLN A 32 1.62 8.22 -18.39
CA GLN A 32 0.57 8.84 -17.58
C GLN A 32 1.24 9.58 -16.43
N THR A 33 0.89 10.86 -16.26
CA THR A 33 1.45 11.64 -15.16
C THR A 33 1.05 11.01 -13.82
N LEU A 34 1.85 11.20 -12.77
CA LEU A 34 1.50 10.69 -11.43
C LEU A 34 0.12 11.19 -10.98
N ILE A 35 -0.21 12.46 -11.27
CA ILE A 35 -1.53 13.04 -10.97
C ILE A 35 -2.64 12.30 -11.69
N GLU A 36 -2.49 12.02 -12.99
CA GLU A 36 -3.47 11.23 -13.72
C GLU A 36 -3.62 9.82 -13.14
N GLN A 37 -2.53 9.19 -12.67
CA GLN A 37 -2.59 7.86 -12.03
C GLN A 37 -3.40 7.91 -10.74
N ILE A 38 -3.13 8.92 -9.91
CA ILE A 38 -3.87 9.16 -8.67
C ILE A 38 -5.35 9.38 -8.97
N GLU A 39 -5.68 10.24 -9.92
CA GLU A 39 -7.07 10.55 -10.27
C GLU A 39 -7.82 9.31 -10.76
N ARG A 40 -7.20 8.47 -11.59
CA ARG A 40 -7.82 7.21 -12.02
C ARG A 40 -8.05 6.26 -10.85
N ALA A 41 -7.07 6.08 -9.97
CA ALA A 41 -7.21 5.19 -8.82
C ALA A 41 -8.35 5.62 -7.88
N TYR A 42 -8.44 6.92 -7.58
CA TYR A 42 -9.53 7.46 -6.77
C TYR A 42 -10.89 7.39 -7.48
N SER A 43 -10.94 7.60 -8.79
CA SER A 43 -12.20 7.53 -9.56
C SER A 43 -12.71 6.10 -9.72
N ALA A 44 -11.81 5.11 -9.71
CA ALA A 44 -12.16 3.69 -9.81
C ALA A 44 -12.51 3.05 -8.46
N LEU A 45 -12.35 3.79 -7.34
CA LEU A 45 -12.60 3.27 -6.00
C LEU A 45 -14.11 3.09 -5.78
N ASP A 46 -14.54 1.82 -5.70
CA ASP A 46 -15.83 1.46 -5.10
C ASP A 46 -15.65 1.20 -3.61
N SER A 47 -16.08 2.16 -2.78
CA SER A 47 -15.92 2.14 -1.33
C SER A 47 -16.48 0.88 -0.67
N THR A 48 -17.63 0.37 -1.11
CA THR A 48 -18.28 -0.79 -0.49
C THR A 48 -17.50 -2.06 -0.77
N SER A 49 -17.25 -2.35 -2.05
CA SER A 49 -16.45 -3.51 -2.47
C SER A 49 -15.04 -3.46 -1.89
N PHE A 50 -14.43 -2.27 -1.80
CA PHE A 50 -13.10 -2.12 -1.22
C PHE A 50 -13.05 -2.50 0.27
N ILE A 51 -14.03 -2.03 1.06
CA ILE A 51 -14.12 -2.38 2.49
C ILE A 51 -14.37 -3.89 2.66
N ASP A 52 -15.24 -4.48 1.85
CA ASP A 52 -15.48 -5.93 1.89
C ASP A 52 -14.23 -6.74 1.55
N ASN A 53 -13.44 -6.28 0.58
CA ASN A 53 -12.16 -6.89 0.24
C ASN A 53 -11.12 -6.76 1.36
N ILE A 54 -11.13 -5.67 2.13
CA ILE A 54 -10.30 -5.51 3.34
C ILE A 54 -10.72 -6.50 4.42
N VAL A 55 -12.03 -6.62 4.70
CA VAL A 55 -12.55 -7.57 5.70
C VAL A 55 -12.18 -9.00 5.32
N LEU A 56 -12.32 -9.36 4.04
CA LEU A 56 -11.89 -10.66 3.53
C LEU A 56 -10.38 -10.88 3.70
N SER A 57 -9.56 -9.86 3.41
CA SER A 57 -8.11 -9.97 3.58
C SER A 57 -7.71 -10.10 5.06
N TYR A 58 -8.41 -9.41 5.96
CA TYR A 58 -8.20 -9.54 7.40
C TYR A 58 -8.52 -10.95 7.89
N SER A 59 -9.66 -11.52 7.48
CA SER A 59 -10.02 -12.91 7.80
C SER A 59 -8.92 -13.89 7.38
N LYS A 60 -8.40 -13.75 6.15
CA LYS A 60 -7.29 -14.58 5.65
C LYS A 60 -6.00 -14.37 6.45
N SER A 61 -5.71 -13.15 6.91
CA SER A 61 -4.52 -12.91 7.73
C SER A 61 -4.59 -13.62 9.08
N LEU A 62 -5.77 -13.71 9.70
CA LEU A 62 -5.96 -14.48 10.94
C LEU A 62 -5.77 -15.97 10.71
N GLU A 63 -6.36 -16.52 9.64
CA GLU A 63 -6.16 -17.93 9.26
C GLU A 63 -4.68 -18.25 9.04
N LYS A 64 -3.95 -17.35 8.36
CA LYS A 64 -2.50 -17.49 8.11
C LYS A 64 -1.69 -17.42 9.41
N GLU A 65 -1.95 -16.43 10.27
CA GLU A 65 -1.28 -16.29 11.57
C GLU A 65 -1.46 -17.55 12.42
N HIS A 66 -2.65 -18.15 12.36
CA HIS A 66 -2.97 -19.39 13.06
C HIS A 66 -2.20 -20.59 12.49
N GLU A 67 -2.13 -20.72 11.15
CA GLU A 67 -1.35 -21.78 10.49
C GLU A 67 0.15 -21.66 10.81
N GLU A 68 0.70 -20.45 10.79
CA GLU A 68 2.11 -20.19 11.10
C GLU A 68 2.44 -20.45 12.58
N THR A 69 1.57 -20.02 13.49
CA THR A 69 1.71 -20.29 14.94
C THR A 69 1.67 -21.79 15.23
N PHE A 70 0.78 -22.52 14.55
CA PHE A 70 0.70 -23.97 14.69
C PHE A 70 1.98 -24.67 14.20
N LYS A 71 2.44 -24.34 12.99
CA LYS A 71 3.68 -24.92 12.44
C LYS A 71 4.85 -24.69 13.39
N SER A 72 4.99 -23.47 13.92
CA SER A 72 6.02 -23.16 14.90
C SER A 72 5.91 -24.00 16.17
N PHE A 73 4.69 -24.25 16.67
CA PHE A 73 4.48 -25.11 17.84
C PHE A 73 4.89 -26.56 17.57
N VAL A 74 4.48 -27.12 16.42
CA VAL A 74 4.85 -28.48 15.99
C VAL A 74 6.37 -28.61 15.88
N ASP A 75 7.04 -27.64 15.25
CA ASP A 75 8.50 -27.64 15.08
C ASP A 75 9.23 -27.66 16.43
N ILE A 76 8.77 -26.85 17.40
CA ILE A 76 9.33 -26.84 18.77
C ILE A 76 9.16 -28.22 19.42
N CYS A 77 7.96 -28.79 19.34
CA CYS A 77 7.66 -30.11 19.93
C CYS A 77 8.42 -31.26 19.26
N SER A 78 8.84 -31.08 18.00
CA SER A 78 9.51 -32.10 17.18
C SER A 78 11.04 -31.96 17.15
N SER A 79 11.58 -30.85 17.67
CA SER A 79 13.02 -30.59 17.68
C SER A 79 13.79 -31.53 18.62
N GLY A 80 14.72 -32.33 18.07
CA GLY A 80 15.66 -33.17 18.84
C GLY A 80 15.21 -34.61 19.16
N VAL A 81 14.39 -35.24 18.31
CA VAL A 81 13.77 -36.55 18.61
C VAL A 81 14.06 -37.61 17.54
N ASP A 82 14.30 -38.85 17.96
CA ASP A 82 14.45 -40.03 17.09
C ASP A 82 13.14 -40.40 16.35
N SER A 83 13.29 -40.91 15.12
CA SER A 83 12.21 -41.14 14.13
C SER A 83 11.01 -41.97 14.61
N SER A 84 11.15 -42.84 15.62
CA SER A 84 10.06 -43.69 16.12
C SER A 84 9.06 -42.96 17.03
N ASP A 85 9.44 -41.81 17.59
CA ASP A 85 8.65 -41.01 18.54
C ASP A 85 7.91 -39.84 17.84
N VAL A 86 8.18 -39.65 16.54
CA VAL A 86 7.61 -38.58 15.70
C VAL A 86 6.11 -38.80 15.46
N VAL A 87 5.66 -40.04 15.21
CA VAL A 87 4.24 -40.34 14.92
C VAL A 87 3.34 -40.10 16.12
N GLN A 88 3.79 -40.48 17.33
CA GLN A 88 3.01 -40.30 18.55
C GLN A 88 2.96 -38.81 18.95
N LYS A 89 4.05 -38.06 18.77
CA LYS A 89 4.06 -36.61 18.99
C LYS A 89 3.26 -35.83 17.95
N GLN A 90 3.27 -36.26 16.69
CA GLN A 90 2.39 -35.71 15.65
C GLN A 90 0.93 -35.91 16.04
N HIS A 91 0.55 -37.10 16.50
CA HIS A 91 -0.81 -37.37 16.96
C HIS A 91 -1.21 -36.54 18.20
N ILE A 92 -0.26 -36.28 19.12
CA ILE A 92 -0.49 -35.36 20.25
C ILE A 92 -0.67 -33.93 19.74
N ALA A 93 0.17 -33.48 18.80
CA ALA A 93 0.08 -32.16 18.20
C ALA A 93 -1.24 -31.98 17.43
N ASP A 94 -1.67 -32.97 16.65
CA ASP A 94 -2.94 -32.98 15.92
C ASP A 94 -4.16 -33.02 16.88
N SER A 95 -4.04 -33.73 18.02
CA SER A 95 -5.06 -33.73 19.06
C SER A 95 -5.15 -32.40 19.80
N ILE A 96 -4.03 -31.73 20.06
CA ILE A 96 -3.96 -30.39 20.62
C ILE A 96 -4.54 -29.39 19.60
N TYR A 97 -4.20 -29.55 18.32
CA TYR A 97 -4.73 -28.77 17.21
C TYR A 97 -6.26 -28.83 17.17
N LEU A 98 -6.86 -30.02 17.09
CA LEU A 98 -8.32 -30.15 17.03
C LEU A 98 -9.05 -29.52 18.22
N ARG A 99 -8.43 -29.53 19.40
CA ARG A 99 -9.04 -28.99 20.62
C ARG A 99 -8.91 -27.46 20.71
N TYR A 100 -7.72 -26.91 20.51
CA TYR A 100 -7.50 -25.46 20.57
C TYR A 100 -8.16 -24.74 19.39
N PHE A 101 -8.11 -25.32 18.18
CA PHE A 101 -8.53 -24.61 16.96
C PHE A 101 -10.04 -24.58 16.74
N LYS A 102 -10.81 -25.48 17.36
CA LYS A 102 -12.28 -25.42 17.29
C LYS A 102 -12.83 -24.19 18.01
N ASP A 103 -12.26 -23.87 19.16
CA ASP A 103 -12.63 -22.67 19.94
C ASP A 103 -12.09 -21.40 19.26
N ASP A 104 -10.90 -21.49 18.67
CA ASP A 104 -10.22 -20.41 17.96
C ASP A 104 -10.91 -19.99 16.65
N LYS A 105 -11.47 -20.93 15.89
CA LYS A 105 -12.28 -20.61 14.70
C LYS A 105 -13.51 -19.76 15.07
N THR A 106 -14.13 -20.06 16.20
CA THR A 106 -15.26 -19.27 16.71
C THR A 106 -14.81 -17.87 17.14
N TRP A 107 -13.60 -17.75 17.71
CA TRP A 107 -12.98 -16.47 18.05
C TRP A 107 -12.67 -15.63 16.80
N ASN A 108 -12.08 -16.24 15.76
CA ASN A 108 -11.83 -15.58 14.48
C ASN A 108 -13.10 -15.02 13.85
N ASP A 109 -14.19 -15.78 13.82
CA ASP A 109 -15.46 -15.29 13.29
C ASP A 109 -15.98 -14.06 14.07
N GLN A 110 -15.79 -14.04 15.39
CA GLN A 110 -16.14 -12.90 16.23
C GLN A 110 -15.24 -11.68 15.97
N GLU A 111 -13.92 -11.85 15.86
CA GLU A 111 -13.00 -10.76 15.57
C GLU A 111 -13.20 -10.22 14.14
N VAL A 112 -13.42 -11.08 13.14
CA VAL A 112 -13.78 -10.66 11.78
C VAL A 112 -15.07 -9.84 11.78
N LYS A 113 -16.11 -10.29 12.52
CA LYS A 113 -17.38 -9.55 12.65
C LYS A 113 -17.17 -8.20 13.32
N LYS A 114 -16.37 -8.14 14.39
CA LYS A 114 -16.04 -6.92 15.12
C LYS A 114 -15.26 -5.94 14.24
N PHE A 115 -14.22 -6.40 13.56
CA PHE A 115 -13.45 -5.61 12.61
C PHE A 115 -14.35 -5.06 11.49
N ALA A 116 -15.17 -5.93 10.88
CA ALA A 116 -16.11 -5.54 9.84
C ALA A 116 -17.08 -4.45 10.31
N ASN A 117 -17.61 -4.58 11.53
CA ASN A 117 -18.46 -3.55 12.12
C ASN A 117 -17.70 -2.23 12.31
N GLU A 118 -16.44 -2.28 12.77
CA GLU A 118 -15.64 -1.10 13.03
C GLU A 118 -15.32 -0.31 11.75
N VAL A 119 -14.88 -1.01 10.68
CA VAL A 119 -14.57 -0.37 9.39
C VAL A 119 -15.83 0.11 8.65
N ARG A 120 -16.99 -0.52 8.87
CA ARG A 120 -18.27 -0.09 8.28
C ARG A 120 -18.97 1.01 9.07
N ALA A 121 -18.66 1.18 10.37
CA ALA A 121 -19.35 2.15 11.25
C ALA A 121 -18.98 3.63 11.00
N GLY A 122 -18.09 3.95 10.06
CA GLY A 122 -17.88 5.33 9.67
C GLY A 122 -17.25 5.48 8.30
N THR A 123 -17.06 6.73 7.89
CA THR A 123 -16.48 7.05 6.59
C THR A 123 -14.96 7.15 6.73
N PRO A 124 -14.18 6.26 6.11
CA PRO A 124 -12.74 6.41 6.08
C PRO A 124 -12.33 7.57 5.17
N LEU A 125 -11.17 8.15 5.46
CA LEU A 125 -10.36 8.77 4.43
C LEU A 125 -9.50 7.70 3.78
N TYR A 126 -9.69 7.52 2.47
CA TYR A 126 -8.85 6.66 1.66
C TYR A 126 -7.51 7.34 1.43
N VAL A 127 -6.42 6.63 1.75
CA VAL A 127 -5.05 7.12 1.57
C VAL A 127 -4.34 6.20 0.60
N LEU A 128 -4.13 6.67 -0.63
CA LEU A 128 -3.61 5.89 -1.74
C LEU A 128 -2.13 5.54 -1.53
N ASN A 129 -1.80 4.27 -1.60
CA ASN A 129 -0.43 3.80 -1.59
C ASN A 129 0.27 4.15 -2.90
N LEU A 130 1.50 4.64 -2.77
CA LEU A 130 2.45 4.83 -3.85
C LEU A 130 3.64 3.90 -3.63
N LYS A 131 4.28 3.53 -4.73
CA LYS A 131 5.50 2.74 -4.78
C LYS A 131 6.62 3.52 -5.44
N LEU A 132 7.85 3.31 -4.99
CA LEU A 132 9.03 3.94 -5.55
C LEU A 132 9.59 3.08 -6.69
N LYS A 133 9.38 3.54 -7.92
CA LYS A 133 9.93 2.93 -9.13
C LYS A 133 11.35 3.45 -9.39
N ASP A 134 12.27 2.51 -9.65
CA ASP A 134 13.65 2.80 -10.05
C ASP A 134 14.40 3.76 -9.11
N LYS A 135 14.01 3.77 -7.83
CA LYS A 135 14.50 4.68 -6.77
C LYS A 135 14.30 6.19 -7.04
N GLN A 136 13.66 6.57 -8.14
CA GLN A 136 13.60 7.95 -8.63
C GLN A 136 12.18 8.47 -8.87
N ALA A 137 11.24 7.61 -9.28
CA ALA A 137 9.89 8.02 -9.61
C ALA A 137 8.86 7.36 -8.69
N LEU A 138 7.77 8.06 -8.38
CA LEU A 138 6.63 7.44 -7.71
C LEU A 138 5.61 6.95 -8.74
N GLN A 139 5.01 5.81 -8.45
CA GLN A 139 3.88 5.26 -9.18
C GLN A 139 2.77 4.88 -8.19
N VAL A 140 1.53 4.84 -8.65
CA VAL A 140 0.42 4.39 -7.81
C VAL A 140 0.49 2.87 -7.60
N ASP A 141 0.16 2.39 -6.40
CA ASP A 141 -0.08 0.97 -6.19
C ASP A 141 -1.33 0.53 -6.96
N THR A 142 -1.17 -0.44 -7.86
CA THR A 142 -2.27 -0.98 -8.67
C THR A 142 -2.80 -2.30 -8.11
N SER A 143 -2.38 -2.68 -6.90
CA SER A 143 -2.86 -3.87 -6.22
C SER A 143 -4.35 -3.75 -5.86
N ARG A 144 -4.95 -4.89 -5.47
CA ARG A 144 -6.37 -4.95 -5.10
C ARG A 144 -6.70 -4.03 -3.91
N LEU A 145 -5.80 -3.94 -2.94
CA LEU A 145 -5.93 -3.12 -1.73
C LEU A 145 -4.93 -1.95 -1.75
N ALA A 146 -5.07 -1.09 -2.76
CA ALA A 146 -4.19 0.06 -2.99
C ALA A 146 -4.35 1.23 -2.00
N PHE A 147 -5.31 1.19 -1.07
CA PHE A 147 -5.58 2.29 -0.14
C PHE A 147 -5.51 1.83 1.31
N ASN A 148 -4.88 2.63 2.17
CA ASN A 148 -5.10 2.55 3.61
C ASN A 148 -6.41 3.27 3.98
N LEU A 149 -7.02 2.88 5.11
CA LEU A 149 -8.21 3.53 5.64
C LEU A 149 -7.87 4.28 6.92
N PHE A 150 -7.96 5.61 6.87
CA PHE A 150 -7.70 6.47 8.03
C PHE A 150 -9.02 7.03 8.55
N TYR A 151 -9.38 6.66 9.77
CA TYR A 151 -10.56 7.19 10.43
C TYR A 151 -10.14 8.25 11.43
N PHE A 152 -10.60 9.48 11.22
CA PHE A 152 -10.35 10.59 12.13
C PHE A 152 -11.58 10.94 12.97
N ASP A 153 -11.36 11.39 14.20
CA ASP A 153 -12.35 12.07 15.00
C ASP A 153 -12.57 13.52 14.52
N LYS A 154 -13.51 14.24 15.15
CA LYS A 154 -13.83 15.65 14.85
C LYS A 154 -12.62 16.60 15.01
N ARG A 155 -11.55 16.19 15.69
CA ARG A 155 -10.33 16.98 15.94
C ARG A 155 -9.16 16.55 15.05
N CYS A 156 -9.42 15.72 14.03
CA CYS A 156 -8.41 15.08 13.17
C CYS A 156 -7.40 14.24 13.96
N LYS A 157 -7.79 13.69 15.11
CA LYS A 157 -7.04 12.62 15.78
C LYS A 157 -7.51 11.30 15.22
N GLY A 158 -6.59 10.41 14.87
CA GLY A 158 -6.98 9.07 14.42
C GLY A 158 -7.68 8.31 15.52
N ARG A 159 -8.75 7.61 15.15
CA ARG A 159 -9.44 6.63 15.98
C ARG A 159 -9.13 5.19 15.56
N LEU A 160 -8.89 5.00 14.27
CA LEU A 160 -8.55 3.72 13.65
C LEU A 160 -7.73 4.01 12.38
N TYR A 161 -6.64 3.27 12.21
CA TYR A 161 -5.87 3.22 10.98
C TYR A 161 -5.84 1.77 10.54
N VAL A 162 -6.30 1.49 9.33
CA VAL A 162 -6.19 0.18 8.69
C VAL A 162 -5.18 0.32 7.57
N TYR A 163 -4.12 -0.49 7.63
CA TYR A 163 -3.04 -0.47 6.68
C TYR A 163 -3.19 -1.61 5.68
N CYS A 164 -2.89 -1.31 4.43
CA CYS A 164 -2.80 -2.28 3.36
C CYS A 164 -1.42 -2.17 2.73
N ASP A 165 -0.80 -3.31 2.46
CA ASP A 165 0.50 -3.41 1.82
C ASP A 165 0.47 -4.55 0.80
N ASP A 166 1.08 -4.33 -0.35
CA ASP A 166 1.12 -5.29 -1.46
C ASP A 166 -0.21 -5.99 -1.82
N GLY A 167 -1.32 -5.25 -1.69
CA GLY A 167 -2.65 -5.75 -2.04
C GLY A 167 -3.36 -6.55 -0.97
N GLU A 168 -2.80 -6.61 0.23
CA GLU A 168 -3.33 -7.33 1.38
C GLU A 168 -3.45 -6.40 2.61
N TYR A 169 -4.30 -6.78 3.56
CA TYR A 169 -4.33 -6.20 4.89
C TYR A 169 -2.99 -6.46 5.59
N SER A 170 -2.39 -5.42 6.19
CA SER A 170 -1.06 -5.48 6.81
C SER A 170 -1.03 -5.02 8.28
N GLY A 171 -2.19 -4.70 8.84
CA GLY A 171 -2.36 -4.38 10.25
C GLY A 171 -3.33 -3.24 10.50
N LEU A 172 -3.69 -3.07 11.77
CA LEU A 172 -4.49 -1.95 12.24
C LEU A 172 -3.90 -1.37 13.52
N ASP A 173 -4.23 -0.12 13.80
CA ASP A 173 -3.85 0.54 15.06
C ASP A 173 -4.87 1.63 15.41
N SER A 174 -5.11 1.83 16.70
CA SER A 174 -5.93 2.92 17.23
C SER A 174 -5.22 4.28 17.13
N ARG A 175 -3.90 4.25 16.94
CA ARG A 175 -3.02 5.42 16.78
C ARG A 175 -2.21 5.28 15.49
N TYR A 176 -1.57 6.36 15.09
CA TYR A 176 -0.70 6.30 13.93
C TYR A 176 0.50 5.40 14.26
N ARG A 177 0.62 4.27 13.56
CA ARG A 177 1.52 3.15 13.89
C ARG A 177 2.98 3.62 13.92
N THR A 178 3.55 3.73 15.12
CA THR A 178 4.93 4.22 15.30
C THR A 178 5.52 3.81 16.64
N PHE A 179 6.82 3.51 16.64
CA PHE A 179 7.62 3.37 17.87
C PHE A 179 8.32 4.69 18.24
N SER A 180 8.17 5.74 17.42
CA SER A 180 8.81 7.05 17.62
C SER A 180 7.89 8.00 18.39
N ARG A 181 8.32 8.42 19.58
CA ARG A 181 7.61 9.41 20.41
C ARG A 181 7.37 10.74 19.66
N PRO A 182 8.37 11.34 18.97
CA PRO A 182 8.14 12.54 18.16
C PRO A 182 7.06 12.33 17.10
N LEU A 183 7.11 11.21 16.39
CA LEU A 183 6.19 10.91 15.30
C LEU A 183 4.75 10.77 15.80
N GLY A 184 4.54 10.02 16.89
CA GLY A 184 3.21 9.87 17.51
C GLY A 184 2.64 11.19 18.04
N ARG A 185 3.50 12.07 18.58
CA ARG A 185 3.11 13.41 19.06
C ARG A 185 2.75 14.35 17.90
N ASN A 186 3.48 14.26 16.79
CA ASN A 186 3.38 15.22 15.69
C ASN A 186 2.34 14.82 14.65
N ALA A 187 2.11 13.53 14.41
CA ALA A 187 1.18 13.04 13.37
C ALA A 187 -0.22 13.69 13.48
N PRO A 188 -0.90 13.75 14.65
CA PRO A 188 -2.20 14.43 14.75
C PRO A 188 -2.15 15.93 14.44
N LYS A 189 -1.01 16.59 14.70
CA LYS A 189 -0.82 18.02 14.37
C LYS A 189 -0.65 18.19 12.87
N VAL A 190 0.13 17.33 12.23
CA VAL A 190 0.36 17.31 10.78
C VAL A 190 -0.93 17.03 10.03
N PHE A 191 -1.67 15.97 10.39
CA PHE A 191 -2.97 15.68 9.77
C PHE A 191 -3.93 16.86 9.90
N ARG A 192 -4.04 17.49 11.07
CA ARG A 192 -4.88 18.68 11.24
C ARG A 192 -4.42 19.85 10.35
N LYS A 193 -3.11 20.09 10.22
CA LYS A 193 -2.57 21.13 9.33
C LYS A 193 -2.90 20.84 7.86
N ILE A 194 -2.77 19.58 7.43
CA ILE A 194 -3.05 19.16 6.05
C ILE A 194 -4.55 19.27 5.77
N MET A 195 -5.41 18.67 6.60
CA MET A 195 -6.85 18.63 6.38
C MET A 195 -7.49 20.03 6.37
N ARG A 196 -6.94 21.00 7.11
CA ARG A 196 -7.38 22.42 7.04
C ARG A 196 -7.20 23.04 5.66
N LYS A 197 -6.23 22.55 4.88
CA LYS A 197 -6.01 23.01 3.49
C LYS A 197 -6.93 22.33 2.49
N ARG A 198 -7.77 21.38 2.94
CA ARG A 198 -8.71 20.61 2.11
C ARG A 198 -8.01 19.96 0.91
N PRO A 199 -7.06 19.04 1.16
CA PRO A 199 -6.39 18.34 0.06
C PRO A 199 -7.42 17.58 -0.77
N LYS A 200 -7.17 17.50 -2.09
CA LYS A 200 -7.98 16.69 -2.99
C LYS A 200 -7.81 15.21 -2.65
N TYR A 201 -6.56 14.78 -2.41
CA TYR A 201 -6.19 13.40 -2.12
C TYR A 201 -5.11 13.31 -1.04
N LEU A 202 -5.11 12.22 -0.28
CA LEU A 202 -4.02 11.83 0.62
C LEU A 202 -3.29 10.63 0.03
N LEU A 203 -1.97 10.61 0.14
CA LEU A 203 -1.15 9.52 -0.41
C LEU A 203 -0.11 9.08 0.63
N PHE A 204 0.31 7.83 0.54
CA PHE A 204 1.28 7.22 1.45
C PHE A 204 2.33 6.45 0.66
N CYS A 205 3.60 6.59 1.02
CA CYS A 205 4.71 5.90 0.37
C CYS A 205 5.73 5.46 1.42
N PRO A 206 5.66 4.21 1.92
CA PRO A 206 6.56 3.75 2.98
C PRO A 206 8.02 3.70 2.52
N GLU A 207 8.29 3.59 1.22
CA GLU A 207 9.65 3.53 0.66
C GLU A 207 10.42 4.86 0.75
N LEU A 208 9.77 5.98 1.06
CA LEU A 208 10.45 7.26 1.24
C LEU A 208 11.14 7.34 2.61
N GLU A 209 10.35 7.29 3.68
CA GLU A 209 10.83 7.33 5.08
C GLU A 209 9.87 6.56 6.03
N GLY A 210 9.30 5.45 5.56
CA GLY A 210 8.32 4.68 6.31
C GLY A 210 7.12 5.53 6.72
N MET A 211 6.77 5.44 8.01
CA MET A 211 5.66 6.20 8.59
C MET A 211 5.96 7.69 8.78
N ASN A 212 7.21 8.16 8.60
CA ASN A 212 7.57 9.55 8.84
C ASN A 212 7.02 10.52 7.77
N THR A 213 6.49 10.01 6.66
CA THR A 213 6.00 10.87 5.58
C THR A 213 4.51 10.65 5.33
N ILE A 214 3.83 11.75 5.02
CA ILE A 214 2.50 11.73 4.42
C ILE A 214 2.49 12.68 3.24
N LEU A 215 1.88 12.24 2.13
CA LEU A 215 1.77 13.03 0.93
C LEU A 215 0.32 13.49 0.73
N TYR A 216 0.13 14.59 0.03
CA TYR A 216 -1.19 15.10 -0.27
C TYR A 216 -1.19 15.94 -1.54
N VAL A 217 -2.35 15.97 -2.23
CA VAL A 217 -2.53 16.70 -3.49
C VAL A 217 -3.35 17.96 -3.26
N ILE A 218 -2.83 19.11 -3.69
CA ILE A 218 -3.54 20.40 -3.75
C ILE A 218 -3.18 21.07 -5.07
N ASN A 219 -4.18 21.62 -5.76
CA ASN A 219 -3.98 22.35 -7.03
C ASN A 219 -3.17 21.56 -8.08
N ASN A 220 -3.44 20.25 -8.21
CA ASN A 220 -2.72 19.33 -9.09
C ASN A 220 -1.20 19.22 -8.82
N GLU A 221 -0.75 19.62 -7.64
CA GLU A 221 0.62 19.42 -7.18
C GLU A 221 0.66 18.46 -6.00
N VAL A 222 1.70 17.63 -5.94
CA VAL A 222 1.94 16.72 -4.82
C VAL A 222 2.91 17.38 -3.84
N PHE A 223 2.51 17.41 -2.57
CA PHE A 223 3.35 17.84 -1.47
C PHE A 223 3.64 16.65 -0.56
N LEU A 224 4.84 16.64 0.01
CA LEU A 224 5.27 15.70 1.03
C LEU A 224 5.45 16.45 2.34
N TYR A 225 4.98 15.86 3.44
CA TYR A 225 5.17 16.38 4.79
C TYR A 225 5.95 15.35 5.61
N ARG A 226 7.10 15.76 6.15
CA ARG A 226 7.90 14.96 7.10
C ARG A 226 7.41 15.24 8.52
N ILE A 227 6.94 14.20 9.22
CA ILE A 227 6.14 14.32 10.43
C ILE A 227 7.00 14.65 11.65
N VAL A 228 8.15 13.98 11.79
CA VAL A 228 9.07 14.19 12.92
C VAL A 228 9.65 15.61 12.86
N GLU A 229 10.13 16.01 11.69
CA GLU A 229 10.79 17.30 11.40
C GLU A 229 9.77 18.44 11.31
N MET A 230 8.50 18.11 11.09
CA MET A 230 7.40 19.06 10.92
C MET A 230 7.50 19.93 9.66
N GLU A 231 8.17 19.44 8.62
CA GLU A 231 8.53 20.18 7.41
C GLU A 231 7.74 19.74 6.18
N LYS A 232 7.55 20.67 5.23
CA LYS A 232 6.77 20.48 4.00
C LYS A 232 7.63 20.76 2.78
N TYR A 233 7.57 19.86 1.81
CA TYR A 233 8.26 20.00 0.52
C TYR A 233 7.29 19.81 -0.64
N LYS A 234 7.60 20.44 -1.77
CA LYS A 234 7.05 20.00 -3.06
C LYS A 234 7.71 18.67 -3.42
N LEU A 235 6.93 17.71 -3.95
CA LEU A 235 7.44 16.35 -4.17
C LEU A 235 8.68 16.34 -5.06
N ASP A 236 8.69 17.08 -6.17
CA ASP A 236 9.83 17.09 -7.10
C ASP A 236 11.11 17.61 -6.44
N ASP A 237 11.00 18.65 -5.61
CA ASP A 237 12.15 19.23 -4.90
C ASP A 237 12.67 18.28 -3.82
N TYR A 238 11.76 17.60 -3.12
CA TYR A 238 12.12 16.56 -2.15
C TYR A 238 12.82 15.39 -2.83
N MET A 239 12.28 14.87 -3.94
CA MET A 239 12.84 13.72 -4.64
C MET A 239 14.25 14.02 -5.18
N LYS A 240 14.47 15.23 -5.72
CA LYS A 240 15.80 15.67 -6.20
C LYS A 240 16.85 15.77 -5.08
N ASN A 241 16.43 16.19 -3.89
CA ASN A 241 17.34 16.48 -2.76
C ASN A 241 17.21 15.48 -1.61
N ARG A 242 16.56 14.33 -1.83
CA ARG A 242 16.12 13.42 -0.76
C ARG A 242 17.24 12.99 0.18
N THR A 243 18.42 12.68 -0.36
CA THR A 243 19.55 12.26 0.45
C THR A 243 20.00 13.37 1.41
N ALA A 244 20.23 14.57 0.90
CA ALA A 244 20.65 15.71 1.71
C ALA A 244 19.58 16.11 2.76
N ILE A 245 18.29 16.02 2.42
CA ILE A 245 17.19 16.31 3.35
C ILE A 245 17.08 15.25 4.45
N ARG A 246 17.35 13.98 4.13
CA ARG A 246 17.27 12.89 5.12
C ARG A 246 18.42 12.95 6.14
N ASP A 247 19.55 13.49 5.73
CA ASP A 247 20.77 13.59 6.55
C ASP A 247 20.83 14.88 7.40
N SER A 248 19.88 15.81 7.19
CA SER A 248 19.72 17.05 7.97
C SER A 248 18.75 16.87 9.15
#